data_AF-A0A5S6Q119-F1
#
_entry.id   AF-A0A5S6Q119-F1
#
_cell.length_a   1.000
_cell.length_b   1.000
_cell.length_c   1.000
_cell.angle_alpha   90.00
_cell.angle_beta   90.00
_cell.angle_gamma   90.00
#
_symmetry.space_group_name_H-M   'P 1'
#
loop_
_entity.id
_entity.type
_entity.pdbx_description
1 polymer ?
#
loop_
_entity_poly.entity_id
_entity_poly.type
_entity_poly.pdbx_seq_one_letter_code
_entity_poly.pdbx_strand_id
1 'polypeptide(L)'
;MKRYSAFGKELLAAYAAVRHFRSSIEGRHLTIYTDHKPVHAFRNASQSLNDREIRHLEFITTLVTDVRHFRGTENIVADAMSRPKTPSLTR
;
A
#
# COMPACT_ATOMS: atom_id res chain seq x y z
N MET A 1 10.24 16.69 2.79
CA MET A 1 9.61 15.37 2.50
C MET A 1 10.46 14.26 3.08
N LYS A 2 9.93 13.38 3.94
CA LYS A 2 10.64 12.16 4.36
C LYS A 2 10.90 11.30 3.13
N ARG A 3 12.15 10.85 2.93
CA ARG A 3 12.51 9.94 1.84
C ARG A 3 12.05 8.53 2.22
N TYR A 4 10.88 8.13 1.75
CA TYR A 4 10.43 6.74 1.81
C TYR A 4 11.05 5.96 0.66
N SER A 5 11.45 4.71 0.94
CA SER A 5 11.76 3.72 -0.09
C SER A 5 10.52 3.47 -0.97
N ALA A 6 10.68 2.82 -2.12
CA ALA A 6 9.55 2.42 -2.97
C ALA A 6 8.53 1.59 -2.14
N PHE A 7 9.03 0.54 -1.47
CA PHE A 7 8.25 -0.29 -0.54
C PHE A 7 7.55 0.54 0.52
N GLY A 8 8.27 1.46 1.17
CA GLY A 8 7.69 2.32 2.22
C GLY A 8 6.56 3.22 1.72
N LYS A 9 6.59 3.64 0.45
CA LYS A 9 5.49 4.40 -0.17
C LYS A 9 4.28 3.52 -0.45
N GLU A 10 4.47 2.33 -1.01
CA GLU A 10 3.38 1.41 -1.30
C GLU A 10 2.73 0.89 -0.02
N LEU A 11 3.53 0.54 0.99
CA LEU A 11 3.03 0.15 2.30
C LEU A 11 2.24 1.28 2.97
N LEU A 12 2.73 2.52 2.88
CA LEU A 12 2.01 3.69 3.39
C LEU A 12 0.68 3.91 2.65
N ALA A 13 0.66 3.73 1.32
CA ALA A 13 -0.56 3.85 0.53
C ALA A 13 -1.60 2.79 0.93
N ALA A 14 -1.17 1.52 1.07
CA ALA A 14 -2.02 0.43 1.54
C ALA A 14 -2.57 0.71 2.95
N TYR A 15 -1.70 1.12 3.89
CA TYR A 15 -2.09 1.49 5.25
C TYR A 15 -3.13 2.62 5.26
N ALA A 16 -2.89 3.68 4.47
CA ALA A 16 -3.79 4.81 4.37
C ALA A 16 -5.17 4.42 3.82
N ALA A 17 -5.20 3.57 2.79
CA ALA A 17 -6.44 3.07 2.21
C ALA A 17 -7.24 2.20 3.21
N VAL A 18 -6.59 1.22 3.84
CA VAL A 18 -7.23 0.34 4.84
C VAL A 18 -7.77 1.16 6.01
N ARG A 19 -6.99 2.14 6.50
CA ARG A 19 -7.43 3.03 7.58
C ARG A 19 -8.62 3.90 7.17
N HIS A 20 -8.62 4.42 5.95
CA HIS A 20 -9.71 5.28 5.44
C HIS A 20 -11.01 4.51 5.27
N PHE A 21 -10.94 3.31 4.67
CA PHE A 21 -12.12 2.50 4.37
C PHE A 21 -12.53 1.56 5.51
N ARG A 22 -11.91 1.65 6.69
CA ARG A 22 -12.08 0.70 7.81
C ARG A 22 -13.54 0.33 8.06
N SER A 23 -14.42 1.31 8.24
CA SER A 23 -15.84 1.08 8.51
C SER A 23 -16.57 0.30 7.41
N SER A 24 -16.08 0.36 6.18
CA SER A 24 -16.68 -0.32 5.02
C SER A 24 -16.14 -1.73 4.77
N ILE A 25 -14.97 -2.05 5.34
CA ILE A 25 -14.25 -3.32 5.14
C ILE A 25 -14.22 -4.21 6.39
N GLU A 26 -14.53 -3.66 7.56
CA GLU A 26 -14.53 -4.40 8.84
C GLU A 26 -15.53 -5.57 8.78
N GLY A 27 -15.09 -6.76 9.21
CA GLY A 27 -15.89 -7.99 9.15
C GLY A 27 -16.04 -8.61 7.76
N ARG A 28 -15.34 -8.12 6.73
CA ARG A 28 -15.39 -8.66 5.36
C ARG A 28 -14.05 -9.24 4.94
N HIS A 29 -14.08 -10.19 4.01
CA HIS A 29 -12.86 -10.67 3.36
C HIS A 29 -12.32 -9.57 2.44
N LEU A 30 -11.15 -9.04 2.78
CA LEU A 30 -10.48 -8.00 2.01
C LEU A 30 -9.23 -8.54 1.33
N THR A 31 -9.10 -8.25 0.04
CA THR A 31 -7.90 -8.52 -0.75
C THR A 31 -7.29 -7.22 -1.25
N ILE A 32 -6.00 -7.00 -1.00
CA ILE A 32 -5.24 -5.89 -1.60
C ILE A 32 -4.58 -6.39 -2.88
N TYR A 33 -4.78 -5.65 -3.97
CA TYR A 33 -4.03 -5.80 -5.21
C TYR A 33 -2.95 -4.72 -5.29
N THR A 34 -1.71 -5.12 -5.54
CA THR A 34 -0.57 -4.21 -5.66
C THR A 34 0.36 -4.66 -6.77
N ASP A 35 0.95 -3.72 -7.50
CA ASP A 35 2.03 -3.98 -8.45
C ASP A 35 3.42 -4.05 -7.82
N HIS A 36 3.47 -3.99 -6.49
CA HIS A 36 4.71 -4.20 -5.77
C HIS A 36 5.11 -5.67 -5.74
N LYS A 37 6.27 -6.00 -6.31
CA LYS A 37 6.73 -7.39 -6.49
C LYS A 37 6.96 -8.17 -5.18
N PRO A 38 7.55 -7.63 -4.10
CA PRO A 38 7.68 -8.39 -2.85
C PRO A 38 6.38 -8.30 -2.02
N VAL A 39 5.27 -8.77 -2.59
CA VAL A 39 4.02 -9.04 -1.86
C VAL A 39 4.27 -9.94 -0.65
N HIS A 40 5.31 -10.78 -0.74
CA HIS A 40 5.77 -11.62 0.35
C HIS A 40 6.15 -10.85 1.62
N ALA A 41 6.53 -9.57 1.54
CA ALA A 41 6.81 -8.75 2.71
C ALA A 41 5.57 -8.53 3.60
N PHE A 42 4.35 -8.61 3.03
CA PHE A 42 3.10 -8.60 3.80
C PHE A 42 2.83 -9.92 4.52
N ARG A 43 3.47 -11.02 4.08
CA ARG A 43 3.26 -12.36 4.65
C ARG A 43 4.40 -12.78 5.58
N ASN A 44 5.63 -12.43 5.23
CA ASN A 44 6.84 -12.75 5.97
C ASN A 44 7.66 -11.47 6.15
N ALA A 45 7.70 -10.95 7.38
CA ALA A 45 8.50 -9.79 7.77
C ALA A 45 10.01 -10.12 7.88
N SER A 46 10.58 -10.81 6.89
CA SER A 46 12.03 -11.11 6.85
C SER A 46 12.87 -9.96 6.29
N GLN A 47 12.23 -8.83 5.98
CA GLN A 47 12.91 -7.61 5.55
C GLN A 47 13.31 -6.79 6.78
N SER A 48 14.43 -6.07 6.69
CA SER A 48 14.89 -5.08 7.67
C SER A 48 13.97 -3.85 7.67
N LEU A 49 12.73 -4.06 8.09
CA LEU A 49 11.70 -3.03 8.22
C LEU A 49 11.97 -2.16 9.44
N ASN A 50 11.65 -0.87 9.33
CA ASN A 50 11.68 0.00 10.51
C ASN A 50 10.40 -0.13 11.34
N ASP A 51 10.44 0.32 12.60
CA ASP A 51 9.30 0.22 13.54
C ASP A 51 7.98 0.80 13.01
N ARG A 52 8.04 1.77 12.09
CA ARG A 52 6.84 2.35 11.50
C ARG A 52 6.23 1.42 10.46
N GLU A 53 7.06 0.83 9.63
CA GLU A 53 6.64 -0.15 8.61
C GLU A 53 6.07 -1.40 9.28
N ILE A 54 6.67 -1.85 10.39
CA ILE A 54 6.14 -2.95 11.21
C ILE A 54 4.72 -2.63 11.70
N ARG A 55 4.52 -1.48 12.35
CA ARG A 55 3.18 -1.06 12.83
C ARG A 55 2.15 -0.94 11.72
N HIS A 56 2.55 -0.45 10.54
CA HIS A 56 1.65 -0.38 9.39
C HIS A 56 1.26 -1.78 8.90
N LEU A 57 2.21 -2.71 8.82
CA LEU A 57 1.94 -4.10 8.44
C LEU A 57 1.00 -4.77 9.43
N GLU A 58 1.25 -4.69 10.74
CA GLU A 58 0.39 -5.28 11.78
C GLU A 58 -1.06 -4.78 11.67
N PHE A 59 -1.25 -3.48 11.42
CA PHE A 59 -2.58 -2.93 11.23
C PHE A 59 -3.26 -3.48 9.96
N ILE A 60 -2.52 -3.57 8.86
CA ILE A 60 -3.05 -4.10 7.59
C ILE A 60 -3.41 -5.58 7.74
N THR A 61 -2.53 -6.41 8.33
CA THR A 61 -2.74 -7.87 8.45
C THR A 61 -3.88 -8.22 9.41
N THR A 62 -4.28 -7.31 10.30
CA THR A 62 -5.47 -7.50 11.15
C THR A 62 -6.78 -7.43 10.35
N LEU A 63 -6.81 -6.67 9.25
CA LEU A 63 -8.03 -6.40 8.47
C LEU A 63 -8.03 -7.06 7.08
N VAL A 64 -6.84 -7.36 6.54
CA VAL A 64 -6.67 -7.85 5.17
C VAL A 64 -6.41 -9.34 5.19
N THR A 65 -7.26 -10.08 4.47
CA THR A 65 -7.16 -11.54 4.38
C THR A 65 -6.09 -11.97 3.38
N ASP A 66 -5.92 -11.23 2.29
CA ASP A 66 -5.01 -11.62 1.22
C ASP A 66 -4.38 -10.40 0.54
N VAL A 67 -3.14 -10.57 0.08
CA VAL A 67 -2.45 -9.56 -0.74
C VAL A 67 -1.95 -10.28 -1.99
N ARG A 68 -2.25 -9.72 -3.16
CA ARG A 68 -1.94 -10.29 -4.47
C ARG A 68 -1.19 -9.30 -5.34
N HIS A 69 -0.22 -9.84 -6.07
CA HIS A 69 0.46 -9.07 -7.10
C HIS A 69 -0.47 -8.87 -8.29
N PHE A 70 -0.54 -7.65 -8.81
CA PHE A 70 -1.25 -7.26 -10.02
C PHE A 70 -0.28 -6.53 -10.94
N ARG A 71 -0.32 -6.74 -12.25
CA ARG A 71 0.71 -6.14 -13.12
C ARG A 71 0.55 -4.61 -13.12
N GLY A 72 1.64 -3.87 -12.94
CA GLY A 72 1.61 -2.41 -12.92
C GLY A 72 1.02 -1.78 -14.20
N THR A 73 1.20 -2.42 -15.35
CA THR A 73 0.59 -2.00 -16.62
C THR A 73 -0.93 -2.08 -16.63
N GLU A 74 -1.51 -2.92 -15.75
CA GLU A 74 -2.94 -3.08 -15.58
C GLU A 74 -3.45 -2.25 -14.39
N ASN A 75 -2.56 -1.83 -13.48
CA ASN A 75 -2.87 -1.03 -12.28
C ASN A 75 -3.09 0.48 -12.57
N ILE A 76 -3.68 0.79 -13.73
CA ILE A 76 -3.75 2.16 -14.30
C ILE A 76 -4.49 3.12 -13.36
N VAL A 77 -5.58 2.66 -12.73
CA VAL A 77 -6.40 3.49 -11.85
C VAL A 77 -5.63 3.88 -10.58
N ALA A 78 -4.99 2.91 -9.92
CA ALA A 78 -4.22 3.20 -8.71
C ALA A 78 -2.98 4.04 -9.02
N ASP A 79 -2.31 3.80 -10.16
CA ASP A 79 -1.17 4.60 -10.59
C ASP A 79 -1.57 6.06 -10.84
N ALA A 80 -2.67 6.30 -11.54
CA ALA A 80 -3.20 7.64 -11.78
C ALA A 80 -3.60 8.36 -10.48
N MET A 81 -4.20 7.66 -9.52
CA MET A 81 -4.59 8.23 -8.23
C MET A 81 -3.40 8.50 -7.30
N SER A 82 -2.35 7.66 -7.36
CA SER A 82 -1.15 7.81 -6.53
C SER A 82 -0.19 8.90 -7.03
N ARG A 83 -0.32 9.29 -8.30
CA ARG A 83 0.50 10.33 -8.96
C ARG A 83 -0.34 11.59 -9.21
N PRO A 84 -0.49 12.49 -8.21
CA PRO A 84 -1.11 13.77 -8.47
C PRO A 84 -0.31 14.49 -9.56
N LYS A 85 -0.97 14.86 -10.66
CA LYS A 85 -0.38 15.78 -11.65
C LYS A 85 -0.14 17.09 -10.92
N THR A 86 1.11 17.38 -10.55
CA THR A 86 1.47 18.74 -10.17
C THR A 86 1.15 19.59 -11.38
N PRO A 87 0.22 20.56 -11.31
CA PRO A 87 0.09 21.51 -12.40
C PRO A 87 1.48 22.14 -12.54
N SER A 88 2.09 21.99 -13.72
CA SER A 88 3.27 22.75 -14.06
C SER A 88 2.89 24.21 -13.86
N LEU A 89 3.47 24.85 -12.85
CA LEU A 89 3.47 26.31 -12.76
C LEU A 89 4.26 26.79 -13.97
N THR A 90 3.57 26.94 -15.09
CA THR A 90 4.10 27.62 -16.27
C THR A 90 4.26 29.07 -15.85
N ARG A 91 5.51 29.49 -15.65
CA ARG A 91 5.90 30.89 -15.48
C ARG A 91 6.13 31.49 -16.87
#